data_AF-A0A0C2GB84-F1
#
_entry.id   AF-A0A0C2GB84-F1
#
_cell.length_a   1.000
_cell.length_b   1.000
_cell.length_c   1.000
_cell.angle_alpha   90.00
_cell.angle_beta   90.00
_cell.angle_gamma   90.00
#
_symmetry.space_group_name_H-M   'P 1'
#
loop_
_entity.id
_entity.type
_entity.pdbx_description
1 polymer ?
#
loop_
_entity_poly.entity_id
_entity_poly.type
_entity_poly.pdbx_seq_one_letter_code
_entity_poly.pdbx_strand_id
1 'polypeptide(L)'
;MERLVEECELDCPEEKQIQILEKCLPLLRTDREAKVRSIGFVLLTRILEKCSAQCLRAAQSRLGKKLVDVKNDPTIYGGIFLRQLLVRNPQVGNLHADIIVSIIMRFIDMTVSNNDPTLRKLCIDLYSIRYGCDAQMSERLLATLLASITPRLVSQEQRVGEENALDPPLNLLIFCLLVFWQHPHIYLSGILPLKSFGISSLREDLCNLLFDIYSSALGHAKQGQYLPRDVVLSVLEAGINDPALQDAAFGLMRSLCSNGRNAVLPLIPRIVLMLISKLDTPSSALFETLAHICRLYGSGSTLFRHLYVVFSAMKHPLDEQHYGPSAARLLSAVVETSAFLVKSEIARTVLGRCTDSEQLQTVVALCDVITRPRMQVCKNHAET
;
A
#
# COMPACT_ATOMS: atom_id res chain seq x y z
N MET A 1 1.46 -38.34 -12.01
CA MET A 1 1.41 -36.87 -11.82
C MET A 1 2.19 -36.20 -12.94
N GLU A 2 3.48 -36.52 -13.07
CA GLU A 2 4.33 -36.11 -14.21
C GLU A 2 3.65 -36.42 -15.55
N ARG A 3 3.12 -37.63 -15.73
CA ARG A 3 2.33 -37.98 -16.93
C ARG A 3 1.16 -37.04 -17.26
N LEU A 4 0.43 -36.52 -16.27
CA LEU A 4 -0.68 -35.58 -16.53
C LEU A 4 -0.17 -34.18 -16.91
N VAL A 5 0.99 -33.79 -16.37
CA VAL A 5 1.64 -32.51 -16.67
C VAL A 5 2.31 -32.56 -18.05
N GLU A 6 2.92 -33.70 -18.39
CA GLU A 6 3.46 -34.04 -19.72
C GLU A 6 2.35 -34.17 -20.78
N GLU A 7 1.22 -34.81 -20.46
CA GLU A 7 0.05 -34.85 -21.35
C GLU A 7 -0.49 -33.44 -21.67
N CYS A 8 -0.21 -32.47 -20.81
CA CYS A 8 -0.58 -31.07 -20.94
C CYS A 8 0.55 -30.22 -21.56
N GLU A 9 1.60 -30.83 -22.12
CA GLU A 9 2.55 -30.13 -22.98
C GLU A 9 1.87 -29.58 -24.25
N LEU A 10 2.43 -28.45 -24.69
CA LEU A 10 1.82 -27.42 -25.53
C LEU A 10 1.42 -27.96 -26.92
N ASP A 11 0.39 -27.34 -27.51
CA ASP A 11 -0.20 -27.60 -28.84
C ASP A 11 -1.21 -28.75 -28.97
N CYS A 12 -1.74 -29.27 -27.87
CA CYS A 12 -2.89 -30.17 -27.96
C CYS A 12 -4.21 -29.43 -28.28
N PRO A 13 -5.11 -30.04 -29.08
CA PRO A 13 -6.43 -29.48 -29.39
C PRO A 13 -7.23 -29.12 -28.13
N GLU A 14 -8.10 -28.12 -28.22
CA GLU A 14 -8.89 -27.60 -27.09
C GLU A 14 -9.65 -28.70 -26.33
N GLU A 15 -10.22 -29.66 -27.07
CA GLU A 15 -10.95 -30.81 -26.50
C GLU A 15 -10.06 -31.65 -25.58
N LYS A 16 -8.79 -31.86 -25.95
CA LYS A 16 -7.83 -32.61 -25.13
C LYS A 16 -7.45 -31.81 -23.87
N GLN A 17 -7.34 -30.48 -23.97
CA GLN A 17 -7.10 -29.63 -22.80
C GLN A 17 -8.26 -29.71 -21.80
N ILE A 18 -9.50 -29.68 -22.29
CA ILE A 18 -10.70 -29.82 -21.44
C ILE A 18 -10.72 -31.20 -20.76
N GLN A 19 -10.45 -32.27 -21.51
CA GLN A 19 -10.40 -33.63 -20.95
C GLN A 19 -9.33 -33.76 -19.86
N ILE A 20 -8.14 -33.19 -20.05
CA ILE A 20 -7.08 -33.20 -19.03
C ILE A 20 -7.54 -32.44 -17.77
N LEU A 21 -8.15 -31.27 -17.94
CA LEU A 21 -8.71 -30.50 -16.82
C LEU A 21 -9.76 -31.32 -16.07
N GLU A 22 -10.66 -32.00 -16.79
CA GLU A 22 -11.68 -32.86 -16.20
C GLU A 22 -11.10 -34.05 -15.44
N LYS A 23 -10.01 -34.66 -15.92
CA LYS A 23 -9.29 -35.73 -15.21
C LYS A 23 -8.71 -35.26 -13.87
N CYS A 24 -8.41 -33.97 -13.71
CA CYS A 24 -7.87 -33.41 -12.47
C CYS A 24 -8.95 -33.09 -11.43
N LEU A 25 -10.19 -32.78 -11.85
CA LEU A 25 -11.27 -32.40 -10.94
C LEU A 25 -11.61 -33.46 -9.86
N PRO A 26 -11.57 -34.79 -10.15
CA PRO A 26 -11.75 -35.82 -9.14
C PRO A 26 -10.75 -35.79 -7.96
N LEU A 27 -9.56 -35.23 -8.17
CA LEU A 27 -8.54 -35.08 -7.10
C LEU A 27 -8.96 -34.03 -6.07
N LEU A 28 -9.88 -33.13 -6.44
CA LEU A 28 -10.39 -32.04 -5.63
C LEU A 28 -11.72 -32.36 -4.97
N ARG A 29 -12.13 -33.64 -4.90
CA ARG A 29 -13.36 -34.00 -4.18
C ARG A 29 -13.13 -33.94 -2.66
N THR A 30 -14.17 -33.55 -1.93
CA THR A 30 -14.11 -33.32 -0.46
C THR A 30 -13.93 -34.61 0.35
N ASP A 31 -14.22 -35.77 -0.23
CA ASP A 31 -13.97 -37.10 0.36
C ASP A 31 -12.50 -37.52 0.32
N ARG A 32 -11.64 -36.77 -0.37
CA ARG A 32 -10.20 -37.07 -0.47
C ARG A 32 -9.41 -36.44 0.67
N GLU A 33 -8.31 -37.09 1.03
CA GLU A 33 -7.34 -36.58 2.00
C GLU A 33 -6.86 -35.16 1.64
N ALA A 34 -6.62 -34.33 2.66
CA ALA A 34 -6.19 -32.94 2.49
C ALA A 34 -4.90 -32.82 1.64
N LYS A 35 -3.96 -33.77 1.78
CA LYS A 35 -2.73 -33.84 0.98
C LYS A 35 -3.02 -34.04 -0.51
N VAL A 36 -3.95 -34.94 -0.84
CA VAL A 36 -4.35 -35.22 -2.22
C VAL A 36 -5.06 -34.00 -2.83
N ARG A 37 -5.94 -33.35 -2.06
CA ARG A 37 -6.62 -32.11 -2.50
C ARG A 37 -5.62 -30.98 -2.77
N SER A 38 -4.64 -30.80 -1.89
CA SER A 38 -3.56 -29.82 -2.03
C SER A 38 -2.78 -30.03 -3.33
N ILE A 39 -2.38 -31.26 -3.61
CA ILE A 39 -1.73 -31.65 -4.86
C ILE A 39 -2.64 -31.38 -6.05
N GLY A 40 -3.93 -31.72 -5.94
CA GLY A 40 -4.92 -31.46 -6.99
C GLY A 40 -5.00 -29.98 -7.36
N PHE A 41 -4.97 -29.07 -6.39
CA PHE A 41 -4.99 -27.61 -6.64
C PHE A 41 -3.71 -27.14 -7.32
N VAL A 42 -2.55 -27.66 -6.92
CA VAL A 42 -1.26 -27.33 -7.55
C VAL A 42 -1.24 -27.80 -9.00
N LEU A 43 -1.69 -29.03 -9.28
CA LEU A 43 -1.78 -29.54 -10.65
C LEU A 43 -2.74 -28.71 -11.51
N LEU A 44 -3.90 -28.38 -10.96
CA LEU A 44 -4.87 -27.56 -11.68
C LEU A 44 -4.30 -26.17 -11.98
N THR A 45 -3.56 -25.57 -11.05
CA THR A 45 -2.84 -24.29 -11.26
C THR A 45 -1.88 -24.38 -12.45
N ARG A 46 -1.06 -25.44 -12.51
CA ARG A 46 -0.11 -25.68 -13.61
C ARG A 46 -0.80 -25.91 -14.95
N ILE A 47 -1.95 -26.56 -14.95
CA ILE A 47 -2.76 -26.76 -16.16
C ILE A 47 -3.34 -25.42 -16.64
N LEU A 48 -3.89 -24.61 -15.72
CA LEU A 48 -4.44 -23.29 -16.04
C LEU A 48 -3.41 -22.33 -16.68
N GLU A 49 -2.13 -22.44 -16.30
CA GLU A 49 -1.04 -21.69 -16.93
C GLU A 49 -0.95 -21.96 -18.44
N LYS A 50 -1.23 -23.20 -18.87
CA LYS A 50 -1.09 -23.67 -20.24
C LYS A 50 -2.39 -23.65 -21.05
N CYS A 51 -3.56 -23.60 -20.41
CA CYS A 51 -4.84 -23.60 -21.12
C CYS A 51 -5.05 -22.37 -22.01
N SER A 52 -5.71 -22.59 -23.17
CA SER A 52 -6.20 -21.51 -24.03
C SER A 52 -7.37 -20.75 -23.36
N ALA A 53 -7.58 -19.50 -23.76
CA ALA A 53 -8.71 -18.70 -23.25
C ALA A 53 -10.08 -19.33 -23.57
N GLN A 54 -10.20 -20.06 -24.68
CA GLN A 54 -11.41 -20.76 -25.06
C GLN A 54 -11.67 -21.99 -24.17
N CYS A 55 -10.63 -22.79 -23.89
CA CYS A 55 -10.70 -23.88 -22.92
C CYS A 55 -11.15 -23.39 -21.55
N LEU A 56 -10.59 -22.27 -21.07
CA LEU A 56 -10.95 -21.68 -19.78
C LEU A 56 -12.41 -21.19 -19.73
N ARG A 57 -12.92 -20.64 -20.84
CA ARG A 57 -14.35 -20.27 -20.96
C ARG A 57 -15.25 -21.51 -20.93
N ALA A 58 -14.89 -22.57 -21.66
CA ALA A 58 -15.66 -23.82 -21.68
C ALA A 58 -15.64 -24.56 -20.32
N ALA A 59 -14.53 -24.49 -19.59
CA ALA A 59 -14.38 -25.10 -18.27
C ALA A 59 -14.96 -24.27 -17.13
N GLN A 60 -15.46 -23.06 -17.41
CA GLN A 60 -15.76 -22.06 -16.39
C GLN A 60 -16.77 -22.54 -15.33
N SER A 61 -17.88 -23.17 -15.72
CA SER A 61 -18.87 -23.68 -14.77
C SER A 61 -18.27 -24.72 -13.80
N ARG A 62 -17.37 -25.57 -14.31
CA ARG A 62 -16.67 -26.58 -13.51
C ARG A 62 -15.68 -25.93 -12.54
N LEU A 63 -14.94 -24.92 -13.00
CA LEU A 63 -14.02 -24.14 -12.17
C LEU A 63 -14.77 -23.34 -11.09
N GLY A 64 -15.95 -22.80 -11.41
CA GLY A 64 -16.84 -22.13 -10.46
C GLY A 64 -17.27 -23.03 -9.31
N LYS A 65 -17.58 -24.31 -9.58
CA LYS A 65 -17.85 -25.30 -8.50
C LYS A 65 -16.63 -25.48 -7.58
N LYS A 66 -15.41 -25.44 -8.11
CA LYS A 66 -14.18 -25.51 -7.31
C LYS A 66 -13.90 -24.25 -6.51
N LEU A 67 -14.38 -23.09 -6.95
CA LEU A 67 -14.36 -21.88 -6.12
C LEU A 67 -15.26 -22.01 -4.89
N VAL A 68 -16.39 -22.72 -5.00
CA VAL A 68 -17.24 -23.01 -3.82
C VAL A 68 -16.48 -23.89 -2.82
N ASP A 69 -15.74 -24.88 -3.29
CA ASP A 69 -14.89 -25.72 -2.43
C ASP A 69 -13.83 -24.87 -1.69
N VAL A 70 -13.13 -23.97 -2.41
CA VAL A 70 -12.15 -23.03 -1.81
C VAL A 70 -12.82 -22.06 -0.84
N LYS A 71 -14.03 -21.58 -1.16
CA LYS A 71 -14.81 -20.71 -0.28
C LYS A 71 -15.15 -21.42 1.03
N ASN A 72 -15.49 -22.70 1.00
CA ASN A 72 -15.90 -23.47 2.16
C ASN A 72 -14.70 -23.90 3.02
N ASP A 73 -13.60 -24.31 2.39
CA ASP A 73 -12.38 -24.80 3.02
C ASP A 73 -11.14 -24.12 2.40
N PRO A 74 -10.85 -22.85 2.79
CA PRO A 74 -9.76 -22.08 2.21
C PRO A 74 -8.40 -22.65 2.65
N THR A 75 -7.57 -22.95 1.67
CA THR A 75 -6.20 -23.45 1.85
C THR A 75 -5.25 -22.62 1.00
N ILE A 76 -3.96 -22.55 1.38
CA ILE A 76 -2.94 -21.83 0.60
C ILE A 76 -2.96 -22.28 -0.88
N TYR A 77 -3.06 -23.58 -1.13
CA TYR A 77 -3.12 -24.13 -2.49
C TYR A 77 -4.39 -23.73 -3.25
N GLY A 78 -5.53 -23.70 -2.58
CA GLY A 78 -6.78 -23.17 -3.15
C GLY A 78 -6.68 -21.69 -3.51
N GLY A 79 -5.97 -20.90 -2.70
CA GLY A 79 -5.71 -19.49 -2.97
C GLY A 79 -4.73 -19.29 -4.13
N ILE A 80 -3.66 -20.10 -4.24
CA ILE A 80 -2.74 -20.08 -5.39
C ILE A 80 -3.49 -20.41 -6.68
N PHE A 81 -4.36 -21.41 -6.64
CA PHE A 81 -5.26 -21.75 -7.74
C PHE A 81 -6.16 -20.56 -8.12
N LEU A 82 -6.82 -19.92 -7.16
CA LEU A 82 -7.66 -18.75 -7.42
C LEU A 82 -6.86 -17.60 -8.03
N ARG A 83 -5.66 -17.31 -7.52
CA ARG A 83 -4.75 -16.28 -8.04
C ARG A 83 -4.47 -16.53 -9.51
N GLN A 84 -4.07 -17.75 -9.86
CA GLN A 84 -3.77 -18.10 -11.24
C GLN A 84 -5.01 -18.04 -12.14
N LEU A 85 -6.15 -18.48 -11.63
CA LEU A 85 -7.42 -18.42 -12.35
C LEU A 85 -7.84 -16.97 -12.66
N LEU A 86 -7.68 -16.05 -11.70
CA LEU A 86 -7.99 -14.63 -11.89
C LEU A 86 -7.07 -13.96 -12.92
N VAL A 87 -5.78 -14.32 -12.93
CA VAL A 87 -4.81 -13.81 -13.91
C VAL A 87 -5.13 -14.31 -15.32
N ARG A 88 -5.43 -15.61 -15.47
CA ARG A 88 -5.63 -16.25 -16.78
C ARG A 88 -7.05 -16.07 -17.34
N ASN A 89 -8.05 -15.92 -16.46
CA ASN A 89 -9.44 -15.71 -16.85
C ASN A 89 -10.12 -14.65 -15.95
N PRO A 90 -9.86 -13.35 -16.17
CA PRO A 90 -10.42 -12.28 -15.35
C PRO A 90 -11.96 -12.25 -15.30
N GLN A 91 -12.65 -12.81 -16.30
CA GLN A 91 -14.11 -12.87 -16.36
C GLN A 91 -14.72 -13.69 -15.22
N VAL A 92 -13.98 -14.69 -14.71
CA VAL A 92 -14.37 -15.45 -13.51
C VAL A 92 -14.56 -14.55 -12.31
N GLY A 93 -13.76 -13.48 -12.21
CA GLY A 93 -13.86 -12.43 -11.20
C GLY A 93 -15.24 -11.79 -11.11
N ASN A 94 -15.88 -11.60 -12.27
CA ASN A 94 -17.20 -10.96 -12.37
C ASN A 94 -18.32 -11.99 -12.22
N LEU A 95 -18.17 -13.14 -12.87
CA LEU A 95 -19.19 -14.19 -12.89
C LEU A 95 -19.37 -14.88 -11.53
N HIS A 96 -18.35 -14.88 -10.69
CA HIS A 96 -18.39 -15.43 -9.33
C HIS A 96 -18.00 -14.38 -8.28
N ALA A 97 -18.40 -13.13 -8.48
CA ALA A 97 -17.98 -11.99 -7.64
C ALA A 97 -18.20 -12.25 -6.14
N ASP A 98 -19.38 -12.69 -5.73
CA ASP A 98 -19.71 -12.92 -4.31
C ASP A 98 -18.86 -14.04 -3.67
N ILE A 99 -18.58 -15.10 -4.44
CA ILE A 99 -17.73 -16.21 -3.99
C ILE A 99 -16.30 -15.71 -3.80
N ILE A 100 -15.79 -14.93 -4.75
CA ILE A 100 -14.42 -14.42 -4.74
C ILE A 100 -14.21 -13.40 -3.63
N VAL A 101 -15.16 -12.46 -3.44
CA VAL A 101 -15.17 -11.56 -2.29
C VAL A 101 -15.08 -12.38 -1.00
N SER A 102 -15.97 -13.38 -0.85
CA SER A 102 -15.99 -14.22 0.36
C SER A 102 -14.68 -14.97 0.58
N ILE A 103 -14.04 -15.49 -0.47
CA ILE A 103 -12.73 -16.14 -0.37
C ILE A 103 -11.69 -15.12 0.10
N ILE A 104 -11.59 -13.96 -0.55
CA ILE A 104 -10.59 -12.93 -0.22
C ILE A 104 -10.73 -12.47 1.22
N MET A 105 -11.96 -12.20 1.70
CA MET A 105 -12.19 -11.82 3.09
C MET A 105 -11.74 -12.91 4.08
N ARG A 106 -12.01 -14.20 3.77
CA ARG A 106 -11.51 -15.31 4.59
C ARG A 106 -9.99 -15.40 4.59
N PHE A 107 -9.34 -15.16 3.47
CA PHE A 107 -7.87 -15.12 3.41
C PHE A 107 -7.29 -13.97 4.23
N ILE A 108 -7.93 -12.80 4.25
CA ILE A 108 -7.53 -11.68 5.12
C ILE A 108 -7.63 -12.10 6.59
N ASP A 109 -8.77 -12.65 7.02
CA ASP A 109 -8.95 -13.12 8.40
C ASP A 109 -7.95 -14.21 8.80
N MET A 110 -7.66 -15.15 7.90
CA MET A 110 -6.66 -16.20 8.15
C MET A 110 -5.24 -15.65 8.23
N THR A 111 -4.89 -14.66 7.41
CA THR A 111 -3.57 -14.00 7.46
C THR A 111 -3.36 -13.32 8.80
N VAL A 112 -4.35 -12.52 9.23
CA VAL A 112 -4.27 -11.80 10.50
C VAL A 112 -4.21 -12.76 11.69
N SER A 113 -4.89 -13.91 11.62
CA SER A 113 -4.92 -14.87 12.72
C SER A 113 -3.63 -15.72 12.83
N ASN A 114 -2.96 -15.99 11.71
CA ASN A 114 -1.83 -16.93 11.66
C ASN A 114 -0.46 -16.26 11.52
N ASN A 115 -0.40 -14.98 11.12
CA ASN A 115 0.83 -14.24 10.83
C ASN A 115 1.79 -14.96 9.86
N ASP A 116 1.24 -15.76 8.93
CA ASP A 116 2.01 -16.45 7.88
C ASP A 116 2.37 -15.48 6.73
N PRO A 117 3.67 -15.26 6.43
CA PRO A 117 4.11 -14.33 5.39
C PRO A 117 3.73 -14.77 3.97
N THR A 118 3.63 -16.08 3.72
CA THR A 118 3.20 -16.64 2.43
C THR A 118 1.71 -16.35 2.21
N LEU A 119 0.90 -16.56 3.26
CA LEU A 119 -0.53 -16.27 3.23
C LEU A 119 -0.78 -14.76 3.09
N ARG A 120 0.02 -13.93 3.77
CA ARG A 120 0.02 -12.46 3.62
C ARG A 120 0.25 -12.04 2.19
N LYS A 121 1.32 -12.54 1.55
CA LYS A 121 1.60 -12.23 0.15
C LYS A 121 0.46 -12.68 -0.77
N LEU A 122 -0.08 -13.87 -0.54
CA LEU A 122 -1.16 -14.42 -1.35
C LEU A 122 -2.46 -13.60 -1.22
N CYS A 123 -2.86 -13.19 -0.02
CA CYS A 123 -4.09 -12.42 0.16
C CYS A 123 -3.97 -11.01 -0.43
N ILE A 124 -2.78 -10.39 -0.31
CA ILE A 124 -2.46 -9.11 -0.96
C ILE A 124 -2.60 -9.26 -2.49
N ASP A 125 -1.94 -10.26 -3.08
CA ASP A 125 -2.02 -10.52 -4.53
C ASP A 125 -3.47 -10.75 -4.98
N LEU A 126 -4.23 -11.57 -4.26
CA LEU A 126 -5.62 -11.88 -4.61
C LEU A 126 -6.51 -10.63 -4.63
N TYR A 127 -6.39 -9.77 -3.61
CA TYR A 127 -7.14 -8.52 -3.55
C TYR A 127 -6.73 -7.59 -4.70
N SER A 128 -5.42 -7.38 -4.88
CA SER A 128 -4.87 -6.46 -5.88
C SER A 128 -5.22 -6.88 -7.30
N ILE A 129 -5.14 -8.17 -7.64
CA ILE A 129 -5.52 -8.69 -8.96
C ILE A 129 -7.03 -8.53 -9.20
N ARG A 130 -7.86 -8.80 -8.19
CA ARG A 130 -9.32 -8.77 -8.37
C ARG A 130 -9.87 -7.35 -8.43
N TYR A 131 -9.46 -6.48 -7.52
CA TYR A 131 -10.06 -5.17 -7.33
C TYR A 131 -9.15 -4.04 -7.79
N GLY A 132 -7.83 -4.16 -7.63
CA GLY A 132 -6.92 -3.03 -7.82
C GLY A 132 -7.47 -1.80 -7.07
N CYS A 133 -7.53 -0.66 -7.75
CA CYS A 133 -8.19 0.54 -7.24
C CYS A 133 -9.64 0.71 -7.72
N ASP A 134 -10.43 -0.37 -7.67
CA ASP A 134 -11.88 -0.27 -7.80
C ASP A 134 -12.43 0.71 -6.75
N ALA A 135 -13.26 1.67 -7.17
CA ALA A 135 -13.68 2.79 -6.33
C ALA A 135 -14.44 2.30 -5.08
N GLN A 136 -15.43 1.42 -5.28
CA GLN A 136 -16.25 0.90 -4.20
C GLN A 136 -15.39 0.08 -3.22
N MET A 137 -14.60 -0.87 -3.72
CA MET A 137 -13.80 -1.73 -2.84
C MET A 137 -12.68 -0.98 -2.14
N SER A 138 -12.04 -0.02 -2.81
CA SER A 138 -11.02 0.85 -2.19
C SER A 138 -11.61 1.68 -1.05
N GLU A 139 -12.79 2.26 -1.26
CA GLU A 139 -13.47 3.05 -0.25
C GLU A 139 -13.83 2.18 0.97
N ARG A 140 -14.39 0.99 0.76
CA ARG A 140 -14.71 0.04 1.84
C ARG A 140 -13.46 -0.38 2.61
N LEU A 141 -12.35 -0.65 1.91
CA LEU A 141 -11.08 -1.02 2.55
C LEU A 141 -10.53 0.12 3.39
N LEU A 142 -10.50 1.34 2.85
CA LEU A 142 -10.00 2.51 3.56
C LEU A 142 -10.90 2.90 4.74
N ALA A 143 -12.22 2.79 4.60
CA ALA A 143 -13.16 2.98 5.69
C ALA A 143 -12.95 1.96 6.81
N THR A 144 -12.72 0.69 6.46
CA THR A 144 -12.38 -0.38 7.42
C THR A 144 -11.07 -0.08 8.15
N LEU A 145 -10.06 0.38 7.40
CA LEU A 145 -8.76 0.75 7.96
C LEU A 145 -8.90 1.95 8.91
N LEU A 146 -9.56 3.02 8.49
CA LEU A 146 -9.80 4.20 9.31
C LEU A 146 -10.55 3.83 10.60
N ALA A 147 -11.65 3.08 10.50
CA ALA A 147 -12.42 2.61 11.65
C ALA A 147 -11.62 1.69 12.58
N SER A 148 -10.58 1.01 12.08
CA SER A 148 -9.67 0.20 12.89
C SER A 148 -8.62 1.06 13.61
N ILE A 149 -8.17 2.17 13.01
CA ILE A 149 -7.15 3.06 13.59
C ILE A 149 -7.76 3.99 14.65
N THR A 150 -8.90 4.62 14.36
CA THR A 150 -9.47 5.69 15.21
C THR A 150 -9.60 5.31 16.70
N PRO A 151 -10.10 4.12 17.07
CA PRO A 151 -10.22 3.75 18.49
C PRO A 151 -8.85 3.60 19.20
N ARG A 152 -7.76 3.34 18.46
CA ARG A 152 -6.39 3.26 19.04
C ARG A 152 -5.90 4.63 19.47
N LEU A 153 -6.05 5.63 18.59
CA LEU A 153 -5.63 7.01 18.87
C LEU A 153 -6.31 7.55 20.13
N VAL A 154 -7.63 7.35 20.25
CA VAL A 154 -8.39 7.78 21.44
C VAL A 154 -7.89 7.08 22.71
N SER A 155 -7.59 5.77 22.63
CA SER A 155 -7.08 5.03 23.80
C SER A 155 -5.67 5.47 24.22
N GLN A 156 -4.85 5.97 23.30
CA GLN A 156 -3.52 6.49 23.61
C GLN A 156 -3.62 7.88 24.25
N GLU A 157 -4.46 8.77 23.70
CA GLU A 157 -4.70 10.10 24.27
C GLU A 157 -5.25 10.03 25.70
N GLN A 158 -6.16 9.09 25.97
CA GLN A 158 -6.69 8.87 27.32
C GLN A 158 -5.60 8.45 28.31
N ARG A 159 -4.67 7.57 27.91
CA ARG A 159 -3.56 7.14 28.79
C ARG A 159 -2.59 8.29 29.10
N VAL A 160 -2.33 9.17 28.12
CA VAL A 160 -1.49 10.35 28.32
C VAL A 160 -2.21 11.41 29.17
N GLY A 161 -3.53 11.48 29.09
CA GLY A 161 -4.37 12.39 29.89
C GLY A 161 -4.61 11.93 31.33
N GLU A 162 -4.75 10.62 31.59
CA GLU A 162 -4.98 10.05 32.93
C GLU A 162 -3.77 10.21 33.86
N GLU A 163 -2.55 10.41 33.34
CA GLU A 163 -1.41 10.86 34.16
C GLU A 163 -1.58 12.30 34.71
N ASN A 164 -2.55 13.07 34.21
CA ASN A 164 -2.75 14.47 34.58
C ASN A 164 -4.18 14.87 34.99
N ALA A 165 -5.18 13.98 35.02
CA ALA A 165 -6.54 14.33 35.46
C ALA A 165 -7.34 13.14 36.03
N LEU A 166 -7.99 13.37 37.18
CA LEU A 166 -9.05 12.51 37.71
C LEU A 166 -10.37 12.74 36.93
N ASP A 167 -10.96 11.64 36.46
CA ASP A 167 -12.34 11.39 35.93
C ASP A 167 -12.47 11.10 34.41
N PRO A 168 -12.91 9.88 34.05
CA PRO A 168 -13.78 9.65 32.87
C PRO A 168 -14.97 8.68 33.17
N PRO A 169 -16.08 8.61 32.38
CA PRO A 169 -16.09 8.07 31.00
C PRO A 169 -17.26 8.48 30.06
N LEU A 170 -17.66 9.76 29.97
CA LEU A 170 -18.72 10.21 29.02
C LEU A 170 -18.21 10.57 27.61
N ASN A 171 -16.90 10.78 27.45
CA ASN A 171 -16.33 11.31 26.21
C ASN A 171 -16.20 10.27 25.07
N LEU A 172 -16.08 8.98 25.36
CA LEU A 172 -15.88 7.96 24.33
C LEU A 172 -17.12 7.80 23.43
N LEU A 173 -18.31 7.85 24.05
CA LEU A 173 -19.58 7.67 23.35
C LEU A 173 -19.95 8.92 22.54
N ILE A 174 -19.69 10.11 23.09
CA ILE A 174 -19.89 11.40 22.39
C ILE A 174 -18.89 11.54 21.24
N PHE A 175 -17.63 11.10 21.40
CA PHE A 175 -16.64 11.19 20.33
C PHE A 175 -16.88 10.17 19.21
N CYS A 176 -17.29 8.93 19.54
CA CYS A 176 -17.77 8.00 18.52
C CYS A 176 -18.95 8.59 17.75
N LEU A 177 -19.91 9.24 18.43
CA LEU A 177 -21.02 9.93 17.78
C LEU A 177 -20.56 11.15 16.95
N LEU A 178 -19.58 11.93 17.41
CA LEU A 178 -19.04 13.08 16.68
C LEU A 178 -18.25 12.66 15.44
N VAL A 179 -17.41 11.62 15.52
CA VAL A 179 -16.71 11.06 14.35
C VAL A 179 -17.73 10.49 13.35
N PHE A 180 -18.78 9.83 13.84
CA PHE A 180 -19.92 9.41 13.00
C PHE A 180 -20.64 10.62 12.36
N TRP A 181 -20.72 11.75 13.06
CA TRP A 181 -21.43 12.95 12.61
C TRP A 181 -20.61 13.86 11.69
N GLN A 182 -19.27 13.85 11.80
CA GLN A 182 -18.37 14.69 11.01
C GLN A 182 -18.12 14.11 9.60
N HIS A 183 -18.35 12.80 9.41
CA HIS A 183 -18.20 12.12 8.12
C HIS A 183 -19.39 11.20 7.76
N PRO A 184 -20.63 11.74 7.68
CA PRO A 184 -21.82 10.92 7.45
C PRO A 184 -21.83 10.27 6.05
N HIS A 185 -21.10 10.82 5.08
CA HIS A 185 -20.97 10.25 3.74
C HIS A 185 -20.00 9.05 3.66
N ILE A 186 -19.07 8.89 4.61
CA ILE A 186 -18.07 7.80 4.62
C ILE A 186 -18.68 6.49 5.16
N TYR A 187 -19.79 6.54 5.89
CA TYR A 187 -20.39 5.36 6.53
C TYR A 187 -21.54 4.71 5.75
N LEU A 188 -21.97 5.27 4.61
CA LEU A 188 -22.89 4.58 3.70
C LEU A 188 -22.19 3.55 2.79
N SER A 189 -20.87 3.65 2.61
CA SER A 189 -20.02 2.74 1.84
C SER A 189 -19.44 1.65 2.76
N GLY A 190 -20.30 0.69 3.14
CA GLY A 190 -20.09 -0.27 4.23
C GLY A 190 -18.70 -0.91 4.43
N ILE A 191 -18.35 -1.15 5.69
CA ILE A 191 -17.12 -1.80 6.14
C ILE A 191 -16.95 -3.21 5.49
N LEU A 192 -15.70 -3.67 5.34
CA LEU A 192 -15.42 -5.04 4.92
C LEU A 192 -15.91 -6.02 6.00
N PRO A 193 -16.64 -7.09 5.65
CA PRO A 193 -17.17 -8.04 6.62
C PRO A 193 -16.08 -9.02 7.08
N LEU A 194 -15.10 -8.51 7.82
CA LEU A 194 -13.97 -9.27 8.36
C LEU A 194 -14.31 -9.74 9.79
N LYS A 195 -14.04 -11.00 10.11
CA LYS A 195 -14.23 -11.54 11.46
C LYS A 195 -13.20 -10.98 12.44
N SER A 196 -12.02 -10.65 11.95
CA SER A 196 -10.95 -10.00 12.71
C SER A 196 -11.29 -8.54 13.08
N PHE A 197 -12.25 -7.91 12.39
CA PHE A 197 -12.66 -6.55 12.69
C PHE A 197 -13.37 -6.49 14.06
N GLY A 198 -12.88 -5.62 14.94
CA GLY A 198 -13.35 -5.48 16.32
C GLY A 198 -12.56 -6.29 17.36
N ILE A 199 -11.68 -7.22 16.94
CA ILE A 199 -10.82 -7.98 17.86
C ILE A 199 -9.58 -7.15 18.20
N SER A 200 -9.52 -6.59 19.41
CA SER A 200 -8.45 -5.67 19.82
C SER A 200 -7.04 -6.24 19.69
N SER A 201 -6.84 -7.54 19.97
CA SER A 201 -5.53 -8.19 19.89
C SER A 201 -5.01 -8.36 18.46
N LEU A 202 -5.90 -8.35 17.46
CA LEU A 202 -5.56 -8.55 16.04
C LEU A 202 -5.54 -7.21 15.27
N ARG A 203 -5.86 -6.11 15.93
CA ARG A 203 -6.11 -4.82 15.30
C ARG A 203 -4.88 -4.27 14.59
N GLU A 204 -3.71 -4.40 15.21
CA GLU A 204 -2.44 -3.95 14.62
C GLU A 204 -2.10 -4.70 13.34
N ASP A 205 -2.11 -6.02 13.41
CA ASP A 205 -1.83 -6.91 12.29
C ASP A 205 -2.82 -6.68 11.15
N LEU A 206 -4.10 -6.47 11.48
CA LEU A 206 -5.13 -6.10 10.51
C LEU A 206 -4.83 -4.75 9.85
N CYS A 207 -4.53 -3.70 10.62
CA CYS A 207 -4.21 -2.38 10.06
C CYS A 207 -3.00 -2.45 9.12
N ASN A 208 -1.90 -3.09 9.57
CA ASN A 208 -0.70 -3.28 8.76
C ASN A 208 -1.01 -4.06 7.47
N LEU A 209 -1.84 -5.10 7.56
CA LEU A 209 -2.26 -5.86 6.38
C LEU A 209 -3.09 -5.02 5.41
N LEU A 210 -4.04 -4.22 5.91
CA LEU A 210 -4.88 -3.37 5.07
C LEU A 210 -4.05 -2.26 4.37
N PHE A 211 -3.05 -1.71 5.06
CA PHE A 211 -2.06 -0.80 4.44
C PHE A 211 -1.32 -1.48 3.29
N ASP A 212 -0.82 -2.70 3.49
CA ASP A 212 -0.11 -3.46 2.45
C ASP A 212 -1.02 -3.82 1.27
N ILE A 213 -2.25 -4.25 1.54
CA ILE A 213 -3.25 -4.56 0.51
C ILE A 213 -3.51 -3.32 -0.34
N TYR A 214 -3.78 -2.16 0.28
CA TYR A 214 -4.04 -0.94 -0.48
C TYR A 214 -2.80 -0.47 -1.25
N SER A 215 -1.61 -0.58 -0.66
CA SER A 215 -0.34 -0.25 -1.30
C SER A 215 -0.11 -1.07 -2.58
N SER A 216 -0.39 -2.37 -2.52
CA SER A 216 -0.27 -3.28 -3.67
C SER A 216 -1.37 -3.04 -4.72
N ALA A 217 -2.59 -2.73 -4.25
CA ALA A 217 -3.73 -2.43 -5.11
C ALA A 217 -3.48 -1.20 -5.99
N LEU A 218 -2.78 -0.18 -5.46
CA LEU A 218 -2.34 1.00 -6.22
C LEU A 218 -1.47 0.63 -7.44
N GLY A 219 -0.63 -0.40 -7.33
CA GLY A 219 0.17 -0.90 -8.45
C GLY A 219 -0.65 -1.54 -9.57
N HIS A 220 -1.92 -1.89 -9.30
CA HIS A 220 -2.86 -2.47 -10.25
C HIS A 220 -3.93 -1.47 -10.71
N ALA A 221 -3.77 -0.19 -10.36
CA ALA A 221 -4.69 0.86 -10.77
C ALA A 221 -4.69 1.05 -12.29
N LYS A 222 -5.87 1.06 -12.90
CA LYS A 222 -6.06 1.39 -14.32
C LYS A 222 -6.06 2.90 -14.50
N GLN A 223 -5.64 3.35 -15.68
CA GLN A 223 -5.69 4.78 -16.03
C GLN A 223 -7.12 5.31 -15.90
N GLY A 224 -7.26 6.45 -15.20
CA GLY A 224 -8.56 7.09 -14.96
C GLY A 224 -9.34 6.57 -13.75
N GLN A 225 -8.83 5.58 -13.01
CA GLN A 225 -9.48 5.15 -11.76
C GLN A 225 -9.44 6.26 -10.70
N TYR A 226 -10.55 6.39 -9.99
CA TYR A 226 -10.77 7.40 -8.97
C TYR A 226 -10.03 7.03 -7.68
N LEU A 227 -9.25 7.97 -7.14
CA LEU A 227 -8.64 7.88 -5.82
C LEU A 227 -9.52 8.67 -4.84
N PRO A 228 -10.05 8.05 -3.76
CA PRO A 228 -10.84 8.74 -2.74
C PRO A 228 -9.92 9.60 -1.86
N ARG A 229 -9.55 10.78 -2.38
CA ARG A 229 -8.46 11.63 -1.88
C ARG A 229 -8.58 11.94 -0.39
N ASP A 230 -9.76 12.37 0.05
CA ASP A 230 -9.98 12.78 1.44
C ASP A 230 -9.85 11.61 2.40
N VAL A 231 -10.45 10.46 2.07
CA VAL A 231 -10.37 9.24 2.89
C VAL A 231 -8.93 8.75 2.99
N VAL A 232 -8.19 8.73 1.88
CA VAL A 232 -6.77 8.34 1.87
C VAL A 232 -5.94 9.25 2.77
N LEU A 233 -6.14 10.57 2.69
CA LEU A 233 -5.40 11.52 3.51
C LEU A 233 -5.74 11.39 5.00
N SER A 234 -7.02 11.18 5.35
CA SER A 234 -7.43 10.91 6.73
C SER A 234 -6.82 9.62 7.28
N VAL A 235 -6.77 8.55 6.48
CA VAL A 235 -6.11 7.29 6.85
C VAL A 235 -4.61 7.47 7.06
N LEU A 236 -3.94 8.21 6.17
CA LEU A 236 -2.50 8.48 6.29
C LEU A 236 -2.20 9.32 7.53
N GLU A 237 -2.99 10.37 7.78
CA GLU A 237 -2.83 11.23 8.96
C GLU A 237 -3.03 10.42 10.26
N ALA A 238 -4.10 9.63 10.33
CA ALA A 238 -4.35 8.75 11.47
C ALA A 238 -3.24 7.70 11.66
N GLY A 239 -2.75 7.09 10.57
CA GLY A 239 -1.70 6.08 10.62
C GLY A 239 -0.33 6.64 11.03
N ILE A 240 0.02 7.86 10.59
CA ILE A 240 1.28 8.52 10.97
C ILE A 240 1.28 8.92 12.44
N ASN A 241 0.10 9.24 13.00
CA ASN A 241 -0.09 9.58 14.40
C ASN A 241 -0.07 8.37 15.34
N ASP A 242 -0.21 7.13 14.83
CA ASP A 242 -0.08 5.91 15.61
C ASP A 242 1.33 5.33 15.46
N PRO A 243 2.17 5.33 16.51
CA PRO A 243 3.56 4.87 16.43
C PRO A 243 3.71 3.45 15.88
N ALA A 244 2.73 2.57 16.11
CA ALA A 244 2.81 1.18 15.66
C ALA A 244 2.47 1.00 14.16
N LEU A 245 1.77 1.98 13.57
CA LEU A 245 1.32 1.95 12.18
C LEU A 245 2.08 2.94 11.31
N GLN A 246 2.94 3.77 11.91
CA GLN A 246 3.64 4.85 11.25
C GLN A 246 4.46 4.36 10.04
N ASP A 247 5.20 3.27 10.18
CA ASP A 247 6.00 2.70 9.08
C ASP A 247 5.12 2.20 7.93
N ALA A 248 3.98 1.57 8.24
CA ALA A 248 3.02 1.12 7.23
C ALA A 248 2.35 2.29 6.51
N ALA A 249 2.03 3.38 7.23
CA ALA A 249 1.48 4.60 6.65
C ALA A 249 2.50 5.30 5.73
N PHE A 250 3.76 5.40 6.13
CA PHE A 250 4.84 5.90 5.26
C PHE A 250 5.07 4.99 4.04
N GLY A 251 5.01 3.67 4.23
CA GLY A 251 5.03 2.69 3.13
C GLY A 251 3.91 2.93 2.11
N LEU A 252 2.68 3.11 2.60
CA LEU A 252 1.54 3.45 1.74
C LEU A 252 1.74 4.78 1.03
N MET A 253 2.22 5.81 1.72
CA MET A 253 2.47 7.12 1.13
C MET A 253 3.49 7.05 -0.03
N ARG A 254 4.57 6.28 0.14
CA ARG A 254 5.54 6.03 -0.95
C ARG A 254 4.91 5.29 -2.12
N SER A 255 4.12 4.25 -1.87
CA SER A 255 3.35 3.52 -2.89
C SER A 255 2.36 4.41 -3.63
N LEU A 256 1.67 5.29 -2.90
CA LEU A 256 0.71 6.26 -3.45
C LEU A 256 1.40 7.22 -4.42
N CYS A 257 2.55 7.76 -4.03
CA CYS A 257 3.34 8.63 -4.90
C CYS A 257 3.84 7.89 -6.15
N SER A 258 4.44 6.71 -5.99
CA SER A 258 4.99 5.93 -7.11
C SER A 258 3.93 5.48 -8.11
N ASN A 259 2.80 4.98 -7.62
CA ASN A 259 1.80 4.31 -8.45
C ASN A 259 0.66 5.24 -8.87
N GLY A 260 0.32 6.24 -8.04
CA GLY A 260 -0.77 7.17 -8.32
C GLY A 260 -0.45 8.23 -9.39
N ARG A 261 0.83 8.40 -9.76
CA ARG A 261 1.31 9.28 -10.84
C ARG A 261 0.62 10.67 -10.78
N ASN A 262 -0.05 11.06 -11.87
CA ASN A 262 -0.69 12.36 -12.03
C ASN A 262 -1.92 12.55 -11.13
N ALA A 263 -2.57 11.46 -10.68
CA ALA A 263 -3.74 11.57 -9.82
C ALA A 263 -3.39 12.09 -8.41
N VAL A 264 -2.16 11.85 -7.98
CA VAL A 264 -1.63 12.24 -6.66
C VAL A 264 -0.91 13.58 -6.72
N LEU A 265 -0.50 14.06 -7.90
CA LEU A 265 0.22 15.32 -8.06
C LEU A 265 -0.44 16.52 -7.32
N PRO A 266 -1.77 16.73 -7.39
CA PRO A 266 -2.42 17.82 -6.66
C PRO A 266 -2.40 17.66 -5.13
N LEU A 267 -2.16 16.45 -4.63
CA LEU A 267 -2.10 16.13 -3.21
C LEU A 267 -0.70 16.30 -2.61
N ILE A 268 0.33 16.33 -3.45
CA ILE A 268 1.73 16.34 -2.99
C ILE A 268 2.04 17.49 -2.02
N PRO A 269 1.63 18.75 -2.26
CA PRO A 269 1.88 19.81 -1.28
C PRO A 269 1.26 19.52 0.09
N ARG A 270 0.04 18.97 0.13
CA ARG A 270 -0.64 18.62 1.39
C ARG A 270 0.05 17.44 2.09
N ILE A 271 0.48 16.44 1.33
CA ILE A 271 1.26 15.30 1.84
C ILE A 271 2.59 15.79 2.43
N VAL A 272 3.32 16.66 1.73
CA VAL A 272 4.57 17.23 2.21
C VAL A 272 4.34 18.02 3.50
N LEU A 273 3.33 18.89 3.57
CA LEU A 273 3.01 19.62 4.79
C LEU A 273 2.70 18.68 5.97
N MET A 274 1.95 17.61 5.73
CA MET A 274 1.67 16.58 6.73
C MET A 274 2.96 15.95 7.26
N LEU A 275 3.90 15.58 6.39
CA LEU A 275 5.21 15.04 6.79
C LEU A 275 6.08 16.06 7.53
N ILE A 276 6.11 17.31 7.06
CA ILE A 276 6.86 18.39 7.70
C ILE A 276 6.35 18.63 9.13
N SER A 277 5.03 18.51 9.37
CA SER A 277 4.46 18.63 10.72
C SER A 277 4.92 17.54 11.71
N LYS A 278 5.58 16.48 11.22
CA LYS A 278 6.08 15.35 12.04
C LYS A 278 7.58 15.39 12.28
N LEU A 279 8.25 16.45 11.86
CA LEU A 279 9.68 16.63 12.06
C LEU A 279 10.08 16.85 13.53
N ASP A 280 9.13 17.11 14.43
CA ASP A 280 9.40 17.20 15.87
C ASP A 280 9.88 15.87 16.46
N THR A 281 9.47 14.76 15.86
CA THR A 281 9.92 13.39 16.18
C THR A 281 10.56 12.77 14.93
N PRO A 282 11.80 13.16 14.57
CA PRO A 282 12.43 12.72 13.33
C PRO A 282 12.68 11.21 13.33
N SER A 283 12.40 10.56 12.20
CA SER A 283 12.64 9.12 12.00
C SER A 283 13.21 8.83 10.62
N SER A 284 13.88 7.68 10.49
CA SER A 284 14.44 7.24 9.21
C SER A 284 13.36 7.13 8.13
N ALA A 285 12.20 6.55 8.46
CA ALA A 285 11.09 6.36 7.53
C ALA A 285 10.48 7.69 7.05
N LEU A 286 10.40 8.70 7.93
CA LEU A 286 9.96 10.04 7.57
C LEU A 286 10.88 10.68 6.53
N PHE A 287 12.20 10.70 6.78
CA PHE A 287 13.16 11.27 5.84
C PHE A 287 13.25 10.48 4.52
N GLU A 288 13.17 9.15 4.57
CA GLU A 288 13.09 8.33 3.35
C GLU A 288 11.86 8.67 2.50
N THR A 289 10.71 8.88 3.15
CA THR A 289 9.46 9.22 2.46
C THR A 289 9.56 10.60 1.81
N LEU A 290 10.08 11.60 2.54
CA LEU A 290 10.35 12.92 1.99
C LEU A 290 11.34 12.85 0.80
N ALA A 291 12.38 12.03 0.91
CA ALA A 291 13.40 11.88 -0.14
C ALA A 291 12.81 11.25 -1.40
N HIS A 292 11.99 10.22 -1.21
CA HIS A 292 11.26 9.56 -2.28
C HIS A 292 10.35 10.53 -3.04
N ILE A 293 9.55 11.32 -2.32
CA ILE A 293 8.67 12.34 -2.92
C ILE A 293 9.50 13.40 -3.66
N CYS A 294 10.59 13.88 -3.05
CA CYS A 294 11.46 14.87 -3.66
C CYS A 294 12.07 14.37 -4.97
N ARG A 295 12.56 13.12 -5.03
CA ARG A 295 13.12 12.53 -6.25
C ARG A 295 12.07 12.35 -7.34
N LEU A 296 10.86 11.93 -6.97
CA LEU A 296 9.82 11.62 -7.94
C LEU A 296 9.21 12.87 -8.58
N TYR A 297 9.00 13.93 -7.79
CA TYR A 297 8.31 15.14 -8.25
C TYR A 297 9.22 16.36 -8.44
N GLY A 298 10.48 16.27 -8.01
CA GLY A 298 11.45 17.36 -8.06
C GLY A 298 10.90 18.65 -7.43
N SER A 299 10.98 19.75 -8.18
CA SER A 299 10.42 21.05 -7.77
C SER A 299 8.90 21.03 -7.57
N GLY A 300 8.19 20.12 -8.22
CA GLY A 300 6.75 19.89 -8.02
C GLY A 300 6.39 19.38 -6.62
N SER A 301 7.36 18.83 -5.88
CA SER A 301 7.16 18.46 -4.48
C SER A 301 6.96 19.66 -3.55
N THR A 302 7.42 20.85 -3.95
CA THR A 302 7.50 22.07 -3.12
C THR A 302 8.37 21.94 -1.87
N LEU A 303 9.05 20.80 -1.67
CA LEU A 303 9.83 20.53 -0.45
C LEU A 303 10.96 21.54 -0.22
N PHE A 304 11.55 22.07 -1.30
CA PHE A 304 12.58 23.11 -1.24
C PHE A 304 12.15 24.36 -0.44
N ARG A 305 10.84 24.63 -0.35
CA ARG A 305 10.30 25.75 0.45
C ARG A 305 10.38 25.50 1.95
N HIS A 306 10.44 24.24 2.37
CA HIS A 306 10.46 23.81 3.76
C HIS A 306 11.85 23.40 4.23
N LEU A 307 12.88 23.55 3.38
CA LEU A 307 14.24 23.06 3.67
C LEU A 307 14.79 23.59 5.00
N TYR A 308 14.53 24.86 5.34
CA TYR A 308 14.92 25.42 6.64
C TYR A 308 14.31 24.68 7.83
N VAL A 309 13.03 24.30 7.75
CA VAL A 309 12.34 23.54 8.81
C VAL A 309 12.93 22.14 8.92
N VAL A 310 13.16 21.48 7.77
CA VAL A 310 13.80 20.15 7.72
C VAL A 310 15.17 20.19 8.39
N PHE A 311 16.01 21.17 8.08
CA PHE A 311 17.32 21.33 8.71
C PHE A 311 17.24 21.69 10.19
N SER A 312 16.27 22.51 10.59
CA SER A 312 16.10 22.91 11.98
C SER A 312 15.71 21.73 12.87
N ALA A 313 15.02 20.73 12.31
CA ALA A 313 14.70 19.48 13.00
C ALA A 313 15.92 18.57 13.22
N MET A 314 16.99 18.71 12.41
CA MET A 314 18.25 18.00 12.58
C MET A 314 19.10 18.71 13.64
N LYS A 315 18.87 18.41 14.93
CA LYS A 315 19.51 19.10 16.06
C LYS A 315 20.99 18.75 16.25
N HIS A 316 21.39 17.55 15.83
CA HIS A 316 22.73 16.99 16.00
C HIS A 316 23.36 16.63 14.64
N PRO A 317 24.69 16.46 14.57
CA PRO A 317 25.38 15.92 13.40
C PRO A 317 24.71 14.64 12.87
N LEU A 318 24.66 14.46 11.55
CA LEU A 318 23.88 13.36 10.95
C LEU A 318 24.45 11.98 11.30
N ASP A 319 25.76 11.85 11.40
CA ASP A 319 26.47 10.62 11.76
C ASP A 319 26.16 10.13 13.17
N GLU A 320 25.80 11.04 14.08
CA GLU A 320 25.37 10.70 15.45
C GLU A 320 23.89 10.28 15.53
N GLN A 321 23.13 10.44 14.45
CA GLN A 321 21.68 10.21 14.45
C GLN A 321 21.30 8.92 13.72
N HIS A 322 20.41 8.12 14.31
CA HIS A 322 19.91 6.88 13.69
C HIS A 322 19.22 7.11 12.34
N TYR A 323 18.68 8.32 12.12
CA TYR A 323 18.07 8.76 10.86
C TYR A 323 19.03 9.46 9.89
N GLY A 324 20.28 9.67 10.28
CA GLY A 324 21.30 10.41 9.55
C GLY A 324 21.43 10.04 8.07
N PRO A 325 21.60 8.74 7.73
CA PRO A 325 21.69 8.30 6.34
C PRO A 325 20.44 8.62 5.50
N SER A 326 19.25 8.58 6.11
CA SER A 326 18.00 8.93 5.44
C SER A 326 17.86 10.44 5.25
N ALA A 327 18.25 11.23 6.25
CA ALA A 327 18.33 12.68 6.15
C ALA A 327 19.34 13.13 5.08
N ALA A 328 20.52 12.52 5.02
CA ALA A 328 21.51 12.81 3.98
C ALA A 328 20.97 12.52 2.56
N ARG A 329 20.25 11.38 2.37
CA ARG A 329 19.57 11.06 1.11
C ARG A 329 18.51 12.09 0.73
N LEU A 330 17.78 12.63 1.71
CA LEU A 330 16.84 13.72 1.48
C LEU A 330 17.55 14.98 0.97
N LEU A 331 18.64 15.37 1.63
CA LEU A 331 19.41 16.54 1.26
C LEU A 331 19.97 16.40 -0.16
N SER A 332 20.58 15.25 -0.50
CA SER A 332 21.04 14.97 -1.88
C SER A 332 19.88 15.04 -2.88
N ALA A 333 18.71 14.49 -2.56
CA ALA A 333 17.54 14.58 -3.42
C ALA A 333 17.09 16.04 -3.68
N VAL A 334 17.12 16.89 -2.65
CA VAL A 334 16.81 18.32 -2.80
C VAL A 334 17.87 19.02 -3.65
N VAL A 335 19.16 18.69 -3.46
CA VAL A 335 20.25 19.24 -4.26
C VAL A 335 20.04 18.95 -5.75
N GLU A 336 19.87 17.67 -6.06
CA GLU A 336 19.78 17.16 -7.42
C GLU A 336 18.57 17.70 -8.18
N THR A 337 17.44 17.90 -7.48
CA THR A 337 16.16 18.20 -8.13
C THR A 337 15.73 19.66 -8.03
N SER A 338 16.15 20.37 -6.98
CA SER A 338 15.53 21.65 -6.60
C SER A 338 16.51 22.68 -6.02
N ALA A 339 17.83 22.42 -6.00
CA ALA A 339 18.82 23.35 -5.44
C ALA A 339 18.70 24.76 -6.03
N PHE A 340 18.46 24.85 -7.34
CA PHE A 340 18.31 26.13 -8.03
C PHE A 340 17.12 26.97 -7.53
N LEU A 341 16.19 26.43 -6.74
CA LEU A 341 15.07 27.15 -6.13
C LEU A 341 15.28 27.51 -4.66
N VAL A 342 16.36 27.02 -4.05
CA VAL A 342 16.69 27.30 -2.65
C VAL A 342 17.26 28.71 -2.52
N LYS A 343 16.78 29.46 -1.51
CA LYS A 343 17.32 30.79 -1.21
C LYS A 343 18.75 30.67 -0.69
N SER A 344 19.64 31.57 -1.15
CA SER A 344 21.06 31.60 -0.76
C SER A 344 21.27 31.73 0.76
N GLU A 345 20.39 32.43 1.47
CA GLU A 345 20.39 32.57 2.93
C GLU A 345 20.21 31.22 3.65
N ILE A 346 19.30 30.39 3.15
CA ILE A 346 19.04 29.06 3.69
C ILE A 346 20.26 28.18 3.45
N ALA A 347 20.85 28.24 2.24
CA ALA A 347 22.06 27.49 1.90
C ALA A 347 23.25 27.85 2.81
N ARG A 348 23.45 29.14 3.10
CA ARG A 348 24.50 29.59 4.05
C ARG A 348 24.26 29.10 5.47
N THR A 349 23.01 29.07 5.91
CA THR A 349 22.66 28.56 7.25
C THR A 349 22.92 27.07 7.36
N VAL A 350 22.63 26.32 6.29
CA VAL A 350 22.92 24.89 6.17
C VAL A 350 24.43 24.64 6.24
N LEU A 351 25.23 25.41 5.49
CA LEU A 351 26.69 25.33 5.50
C LEU A 351 27.28 25.54 6.89
N GLY A 352 26.78 26.53 7.65
CA GLY A 352 27.30 26.84 8.99
C GLY A 352 27.08 25.71 10.01
N ARG A 353 26.24 24.71 9.71
CA ARG A 353 25.93 23.58 10.59
C ARG A 353 26.61 22.27 10.20
N CYS A 354 27.24 22.18 9.02
CA CYS A 354 27.90 20.97 8.55
C CYS A 354 29.42 21.08 8.78
N THR A 355 29.91 20.46 9.86
CA THR A 355 31.33 20.52 10.27
C THR A 355 32.20 19.35 9.79
N ASP A 356 31.61 18.26 9.28
CA ASP A 356 32.34 17.00 8.98
C ASP A 356 32.51 16.69 7.48
N SER A 357 33.64 16.07 7.14
CA SER A 357 34.19 16.00 5.77
C SER A 357 33.44 15.10 4.79
N GLU A 358 32.70 14.08 5.25
CA GLU A 358 31.92 13.20 4.34
C GLU A 358 30.59 13.83 3.91
N GLN A 359 29.94 14.59 4.80
CA GLN A 359 28.73 15.35 4.49
C GLN A 359 29.06 16.63 3.70
N LEU A 360 30.31 17.09 3.80
CA LEU A 360 30.83 18.26 3.10
C LEU A 360 30.70 18.11 1.58
N GLN A 361 30.84 16.92 0.98
CA GLN A 361 30.73 16.77 -0.48
C GLN A 361 29.32 17.05 -1.02
N THR A 362 28.28 16.55 -0.35
CA THR A 362 26.88 16.82 -0.74
C THR A 362 26.51 18.29 -0.50
N VAL A 363 27.04 18.89 0.56
CA VAL A 363 26.82 20.31 0.90
C VAL A 363 27.62 21.23 -0.02
N VAL A 364 28.84 20.89 -0.40
CA VAL A 364 29.64 21.58 -1.41
C VAL A 364 28.95 21.49 -2.77
N ALA A 365 28.38 20.33 -3.14
CA ALA A 365 27.56 20.21 -4.33
C ALA A 365 26.30 21.10 -4.28
N LEU A 366 25.63 21.20 -3.12
CA LEU A 366 24.53 22.16 -2.92
C LEU A 366 25.01 23.60 -3.18
N CYS A 367 26.20 23.95 -2.68
CA CYS A 367 26.75 25.29 -2.78
C CYS A 367 27.25 25.62 -4.17
N ASP A 368 27.86 24.68 -4.89
CA ASP A 368 28.26 24.85 -6.28
C ASP A 368 27.04 25.10 -7.17
N VAL A 369 25.92 24.42 -6.91
CA VAL A 369 24.68 24.63 -7.67
C VAL A 369 24.00 25.97 -7.32
N ILE A 370 24.04 26.39 -6.05
CA ILE A 370 23.38 27.62 -5.58
C ILE A 370 24.22 28.88 -5.85
N THR A 371 25.55 28.78 -5.81
CA THR A 371 26.48 29.91 -6.04
C THR A 371 26.87 30.08 -7.49
N ARG A 372 26.63 29.09 -8.36
CA ARG A 372 26.73 29.28 -9.80
C ARG A 372 25.83 30.45 -10.20
N PRO A 373 26.37 31.49 -10.88
CA PRO A 373 25.55 32.57 -11.39
C PRO A 373 24.46 31.94 -12.26
N ARG A 374 23.19 32.21 -11.93
CA ARG A 374 22.07 31.84 -12.81
C ARG A 374 22.28 32.62 -14.10
N MET A 375 22.94 32.01 -15.08
CA MET A 375 22.91 32.46 -16.46
C MET A 375 21.45 32.37 -16.89
N GLN A 376 20.71 33.45 -16.68
CA GLN A 376 19.45 33.67 -17.37
C GLN A 376 19.74 33.41 -18.84
N VAL A 377 19.05 32.42 -19.41
CA VAL A 377 18.94 32.27 -20.85
C VAL A 377 18.16 33.48 -21.34
N CYS A 378 18.83 34.63 -21.42
CA CYS A 378 18.49 35.73 -22.30
C CYS A 378 18.91 35.27 -23.70
N LYS A 379 18.15 34.34 -24.29
CA LYS A 379 18.20 34.13 -25.73
C LYS A 379 16.86 34.49 -26.34
N ASN A 380 16.94 35.60 -27.07
CA ASN A 380 16.19 35.94 -28.25
C ASN A 380 14.83 36.61 -28.00
N HIS A 381 14.84 37.93 -27.88
CA HIS A 381 13.89 38.85 -28.54
C HIS A 381 14.65 40.15 -28.88
N ALA A 382 15.51 40.06 -29.88
CA ALA A 382 16.08 41.22 -30.57
C ALA A 382 16.54 40.78 -31.96
N GLU A 383 15.56 40.58 -32.84
CA GLU A 383 15.71 40.70 -34.30
C GLU A 383 14.29 40.68 -34.90
N THR A 384 13.65 41.85 -34.90
CA THR A 384 12.73 42.29 -35.95
C THR A 384 12.65 43.81 -35.92
#